data_AF-A0A6J8BAS8-F1
#
_entry.id   AF-A0A6J8BAS8-F1
#
_cell.length_a   1.000
_cell.length_b   1.000
_cell.length_c   1.000
_cell.angle_alpha   90.00
_cell.angle_beta   90.00
_cell.angle_gamma   90.00
#
_symmetry.space_group_name_H-M   'P 1'
#
loop_
_entity.id
_entity.type
_entity.pdbx_description
1 polymer ?
#
loop_
_entity_poly.entity_id
_entity_poly.type
_entity_poly.pdbx_seq_one_letter_code
_entity_poly.pdbx_strand_id
1 'polypeptide(L)'
;MGEEVMNRLAQDVLEVEDRIEERDRAAEQMTTDEFIDQMRNTSRKTNSDVSKLKTWLSDQNELREFHEIPPQELDLLLVRLFMTAKKCDGGDYEPDTLKSIQGSINRHLSEKHYNIDLIKDKEFKHSEDVLMSKRKLLRQSGKRNKHKKAEPLTKEEIDILYEKRFLGAGKIRVHN
;
A
#
# COMPACT_ATOMS: atom_id res chain seq x y z
N MET A 1 -37.98 37.95 3.59
CA MET A 1 -36.79 37.32 4.20
C MET A 1 -36.95 35.80 4.38
N GLY A 2 -38.13 35.25 4.69
CA GLY A 2 -38.32 33.80 4.81
C GLY A 2 -38.39 33.03 3.48
N GLU A 3 -39.02 33.60 2.44
CA GLU A 3 -39.21 32.90 1.16
C GLU A 3 -37.92 32.73 0.34
N GLU A 4 -37.02 33.72 0.32
CA GLU A 4 -35.72 33.60 -0.35
C GLU A 4 -34.83 32.52 0.28
N VAL A 5 -34.89 32.38 1.60
CA VAL A 5 -34.14 31.34 2.33
C VAL A 5 -34.72 29.95 2.04
N MET A 6 -36.05 29.84 1.97
CA MET A 6 -36.72 28.58 1.62
C MET A 6 -36.47 28.17 0.17
N ASN A 7 -36.47 29.12 -0.78
CA ASN A 7 -36.15 28.84 -2.18
C ASN A 7 -34.69 28.43 -2.35
N ARG A 8 -33.76 29.08 -1.63
CA ARG A 8 -32.35 28.69 -1.65
C ARG A 8 -32.14 27.30 -1.07
N LEU A 9 -32.79 26.99 0.05
CA LEU A 9 -32.72 25.66 0.64
C LEU A 9 -33.33 24.58 -0.26
N ALA A 10 -34.46 24.88 -0.93
CA ALA A 10 -35.06 23.97 -1.89
C ALA A 10 -34.12 23.71 -3.09
N GLN A 11 -33.42 24.75 -3.56
CA GLN A 11 -32.46 24.64 -4.64
C GLN A 11 -31.21 23.85 -4.24
N ASP A 12 -30.70 24.08 -3.02
CA ASP A 12 -29.58 23.32 -2.46
C ASP A 12 -29.95 21.83 -2.25
N VAL A 13 -31.19 21.53 -1.84
CA VAL A 13 -31.69 20.15 -1.67
C VAL A 13 -31.78 19.43 -3.02
N LEU A 14 -32.33 20.09 -4.05
CA LEU A 14 -32.40 19.54 -5.41
C LEU A 14 -31.01 19.25 -5.98
N GLU A 15 -30.05 20.15 -5.77
CA GLU A 15 -28.67 19.95 -6.21
C GLU A 15 -27.99 18.76 -5.49
N VAL A 16 -28.30 18.55 -4.21
CA VAL A 16 -27.82 17.39 -3.46
C VAL A 16 -28.46 16.10 -3.94
N GLU A 17 -29.76 16.10 -4.23
CA GLU A 17 -30.49 14.94 -4.76
C GLU A 17 -29.96 14.53 -6.14
N ASP A 18 -29.77 15.48 -7.06
CA ASP A 18 -29.19 15.22 -8.39
C ASP A 18 -27.78 14.62 -8.28
N ARG A 19 -26.96 15.13 -7.36
CA ARG A 19 -25.60 14.60 -7.12
C ARG A 19 -25.61 13.20 -6.51
N ILE A 20 -26.62 12.87 -5.71
CA ILE A 20 -26.80 11.51 -5.18
C ILE A 20 -27.20 10.58 -6.32
N GLU A 21 -28.16 10.97 -7.15
CA GLU A 21 -28.60 10.16 -8.29
C GLU A 21 -27.48 9.94 -9.32
N GLU A 22 -26.69 10.97 -9.64
CA GLU A 22 -25.52 10.82 -10.53
C GLU A 22 -24.49 9.85 -9.96
N ARG A 23 -24.23 9.92 -8.66
CA ARG A 23 -23.30 9.02 -7.98
C ARG A 23 -23.81 7.59 -7.98
N ASP A 24 -25.09 7.39 -7.72
CA ASP A 24 -25.70 6.06 -7.67
C ASP A 24 -25.79 5.44 -9.09
N ARG A 25 -26.10 6.25 -10.12
CA ARG A 25 -26.04 5.85 -11.53
C ARG A 25 -24.63 5.48 -11.99
N ALA A 26 -23.62 6.24 -11.55
CA ALA A 26 -22.22 5.91 -11.81
C ALA A 26 -21.79 4.61 -11.09
N ALA A 27 -22.32 4.35 -9.89
CA ALA A 27 -22.08 3.11 -9.16
C ALA A 27 -22.75 1.89 -9.83
N GLU A 28 -23.91 2.07 -10.46
CA GLU A 28 -24.59 1.03 -11.25
C GLU A 28 -23.88 0.71 -12.58
N GLN A 29 -23.15 1.68 -13.14
CA GLN A 29 -22.40 1.51 -14.39
C GLN A 29 -20.97 0.99 -14.18
N MET A 30 -20.44 1.07 -12.96
CA MET A 30 -19.10 0.58 -12.65
C MET A 30 -19.07 -0.95 -12.75
N THR A 31 -18.18 -1.46 -13.61
CA THR A 31 -18.02 -2.91 -13.76
C THR A 31 -17.36 -3.52 -12.53
N THR A 32 -17.58 -4.81 -12.30
CA THR A 32 -16.92 -5.55 -11.21
C THR A 32 -15.39 -5.46 -11.30
N ASP A 33 -14.84 -5.45 -12.51
CA ASP A 33 -13.40 -5.31 -12.75
C ASP A 33 -12.89 -3.90 -12.38
N GLU A 34 -13.61 -2.85 -12.76
CA GLU A 34 -13.28 -1.46 -12.37
C GLU A 34 -13.38 -1.24 -10.86
N PHE A 35 -14.35 -1.88 -10.19
CA PHE A 35 -14.46 -1.85 -8.73
C PHE A 35 -13.28 -2.53 -8.04
N ILE A 36 -12.86 -3.69 -8.55
CA ILE A 36 -11.69 -4.42 -8.04
C ILE A 36 -10.41 -3.61 -8.26
N ASP A 37 -10.26 -2.97 -9.42
CA ASP A 37 -9.12 -2.12 -9.74
C ASP A 37 -9.09 -0.84 -8.90
N GLN A 38 -10.23 -0.19 -8.66
CA GLN A 38 -10.32 0.95 -7.73
C GLN A 38 -9.99 0.55 -6.28
N MET A 39 -10.38 -0.66 -5.85
CA MET A 39 -10.10 -1.18 -4.52
C MET A 39 -8.69 -1.74 -4.35
N ARG A 40 -7.83 -1.74 -5.39
CA ARG A 40 -6.38 -1.92 -5.24
C ARG A 40 -5.80 -0.73 -4.48
N ASN A 41 -5.94 -0.74 -3.15
CA ASN A 41 -5.43 0.22 -2.17
C ASN A 41 -3.88 0.27 -2.06
N THR A 42 -3.16 0.05 -3.17
CA THR A 42 -1.72 -0.21 -3.18
C THR A 42 -0.93 0.70 -4.11
N SER A 43 -1.57 1.61 -4.87
CA SER A 43 -0.87 2.47 -5.85
C SER A 43 0.18 3.37 -5.19
N ARG A 44 -0.13 3.97 -4.03
CA ARG A 44 0.82 4.81 -3.28
C ARG A 44 2.07 4.02 -2.84
N LYS A 45 1.87 2.83 -2.26
CA LYS A 45 2.98 1.96 -1.84
C LYS A 45 3.79 1.47 -3.04
N THR A 46 3.11 1.06 -4.10
CA THR A 46 3.73 0.61 -5.35
C THR A 46 4.62 1.69 -5.93
N ASN A 47 4.08 2.90 -6.10
CA ASN A 47 4.83 4.03 -6.63
C ASN A 47 6.04 4.38 -5.74
N SER A 48 5.88 4.31 -4.41
CA SER A 48 6.98 4.53 -3.48
C SER A 48 8.08 3.47 -3.61
N ASP A 49 7.70 2.19 -3.66
CA ASP A 49 8.67 1.07 -3.79
C ASP A 49 9.35 1.09 -5.16
N VAL A 50 8.60 1.36 -6.24
CA VAL A 50 9.13 1.50 -7.61
C VAL A 50 10.08 2.69 -7.70
N SER A 51 9.75 3.83 -7.10
CA SER A 51 10.64 5.00 -7.09
C SER A 51 11.97 4.68 -6.41
N LYS A 52 11.94 4.00 -5.26
CA LYS A 52 13.17 3.54 -4.57
C LYS A 52 13.97 2.59 -5.46
N LEU A 53 13.28 1.71 -6.18
CA LEU A 53 13.94 0.78 -7.09
C LEU A 53 14.59 1.53 -8.27
N LYS A 54 13.94 2.56 -8.84
CA LYS A 54 14.52 3.38 -9.92
C LYS A 54 15.80 4.07 -9.45
N THR A 55 15.76 4.64 -8.25
CA THR A 55 16.95 5.23 -7.62
C THR A 55 18.05 4.20 -7.45
N TRP A 56 17.74 3.02 -6.91
CA TRP A 56 18.71 1.95 -6.74
C TRP A 56 19.31 1.46 -8.07
N LEU A 57 18.50 1.33 -9.14
CA LEU A 57 19.01 0.99 -10.47
C LEU A 57 19.97 2.07 -10.99
N SER A 58 19.62 3.34 -10.82
CA SER A 58 20.49 4.46 -11.22
C SER A 58 21.84 4.40 -10.50
N ASP A 59 21.85 4.04 -9.20
CA ASP A 59 23.06 3.82 -8.43
C ASP A 59 23.88 2.61 -8.93
N GLN A 60 23.24 1.64 -9.58
CA GLN A 60 23.89 0.51 -10.26
C GLN A 60 24.27 0.81 -11.72
N ASN A 61 24.16 2.08 -12.15
CA ASN A 61 24.40 2.52 -13.52
C ASN A 61 23.48 1.84 -14.56
N GLU A 62 22.28 1.44 -14.13
CA GLU A 62 21.22 0.92 -15.00
C GLU A 62 20.21 2.05 -15.27
N LEU A 63 20.16 2.50 -16.52
CA LEU A 63 19.34 3.63 -16.95
C LEU A 63 18.08 3.21 -17.72
N ARG A 64 17.96 1.93 -18.09
CA ARG A 64 16.76 1.40 -18.77
C ARG A 64 15.58 1.38 -17.81
N GLU A 65 14.37 1.50 -18.38
CA GLU A 65 13.15 1.28 -17.59
C GLU A 65 12.97 -0.22 -17.29
N PHE A 66 12.38 -0.57 -16.14
CA PHE A 66 12.26 -1.97 -15.69
C PHE A 66 11.68 -2.94 -16.72
N HIS A 67 10.66 -2.48 -17.43
CA HIS A 67 9.92 -3.29 -18.38
C HIS A 67 10.64 -3.45 -19.73
N GLU A 68 11.73 -2.71 -19.95
CA GLU A 68 12.59 -2.82 -21.14
C GLU A 68 13.77 -3.78 -20.91
N ILE A 69 14.04 -4.14 -19.65
CA ILE A 69 15.14 -5.03 -19.29
C ILE A 69 14.73 -6.48 -19.58
N PRO A 70 15.56 -7.29 -20.26
CA PRO A 70 15.30 -8.70 -20.47
C PRO A 70 15.14 -9.47 -19.15
N PRO A 71 14.27 -10.49 -19.08
CA PRO A 71 13.97 -11.19 -17.82
C PRO A 71 15.19 -11.73 -17.08
N GLN A 72 16.15 -12.28 -17.82
CA GLN A 72 17.37 -12.85 -17.26
C GLN A 72 18.30 -11.78 -16.65
N GLU A 73 18.37 -10.61 -17.28
CA GLU A 73 19.14 -9.47 -16.75
C GLU A 73 18.44 -8.85 -15.54
N LEU A 74 17.11 -8.73 -15.62
CA LEU A 74 16.28 -8.20 -14.54
C LEU A 74 16.35 -9.10 -13.31
N ASP A 75 16.33 -10.42 -13.47
CA ASP A 75 16.49 -11.38 -12.37
C ASP A 75 17.82 -11.17 -11.62
N LEU A 76 18.94 -11.00 -12.33
CA LEU A 76 20.24 -10.72 -11.71
C LEU A 76 20.29 -9.36 -10.98
N LEU A 77 19.56 -8.36 -11.47
CA LEU A 77 19.40 -7.08 -10.77
C LEU A 77 18.57 -7.28 -9.49
N LEU A 78 17.48 -8.05 -9.54
CA LEU A 78 16.65 -8.35 -8.38
C LEU A 78 17.40 -9.18 -7.32
N VAL A 79 18.26 -10.11 -7.73
CA VAL A 79 19.16 -10.84 -6.82
C VAL A 79 20.02 -9.86 -6.03
N ARG A 80 20.70 -8.93 -6.73
CA ARG A 80 21.54 -7.92 -6.09
C ARG A 80 20.73 -7.00 -5.18
N LEU A 81 19.55 -6.59 -5.63
CA LEU A 81 18.62 -5.79 -4.83
C LEU A 81 18.30 -6.50 -3.52
N PHE A 82 17.79 -7.73 -3.54
CA PHE A 82 17.35 -8.43 -2.34
C PHE A 82 18.50 -8.81 -1.39
N MET A 83 19.70 -9.01 -1.92
CA MET A 83 20.91 -9.21 -1.11
C MET A 83 21.31 -7.94 -0.37
N THR A 84 21.31 -6.81 -1.07
CA THR A 84 21.78 -5.50 -0.58
C THR A 84 20.69 -4.64 0.07
N ALA A 85 19.42 -5.04 -0.01
CA ALA A 85 18.29 -4.27 0.48
C ALA A 85 18.40 -3.95 1.98
N LYS A 86 18.48 -2.65 2.27
CA LYS A 86 18.51 -2.07 3.62
C LYS A 86 17.56 -0.88 3.70
N LYS A 87 17.08 -0.59 4.90
CA LYS A 87 16.35 0.63 5.23
C LYS A 87 17.28 1.85 5.17
N CYS A 88 16.70 3.04 5.15
CA CYS A 88 17.45 4.31 5.18
C CYS A 88 18.35 4.47 6.41
N ASP A 89 18.00 3.84 7.53
CA ASP A 89 18.80 3.79 8.76
C ASP A 89 19.95 2.75 8.71
N GLY A 90 20.14 2.07 7.57
CA GLY A 90 21.13 1.00 7.40
C GLY A 90 20.69 -0.35 8.00
N GLY A 91 19.53 -0.41 8.65
CA GLY A 91 18.97 -1.63 9.22
C GLY A 91 18.39 -2.58 8.16
N ASP A 92 18.32 -3.87 8.47
CA ASP A 92 17.61 -4.80 7.59
C ASP A 92 16.10 -4.54 7.58
N TYR A 93 15.49 -4.80 6.42
CA TYR A 93 14.05 -4.91 6.29
C TYR A 93 13.48 -6.09 7.08
N GLU A 94 12.21 -5.97 7.43
CA GLU A 94 11.42 -7.11 7.92
C GLU A 94 11.20 -8.13 6.79
N PRO A 95 11.13 -9.44 7.09
CA PRO A 95 10.97 -10.48 6.08
C PRO A 95 9.77 -10.27 5.14
N ASP A 96 8.64 -9.80 5.66
CA ASP A 96 7.44 -9.61 4.83
C ASP A 96 7.45 -8.25 4.13
N THR A 97 8.26 -7.29 4.58
CA THR A 97 8.50 -6.06 3.81
C THR A 97 9.20 -6.37 2.49
N LEU A 98 10.22 -7.24 2.50
CA LEU A 98 10.90 -7.66 1.27
C LEU A 98 9.95 -8.35 0.28
N LYS A 99 9.09 -9.25 0.78
CA LYS A 99 8.06 -9.90 -0.06
C LYS A 99 7.02 -8.89 -0.58
N SER A 100 6.68 -7.89 0.23
CA SER A 100 5.80 -6.83 -0.19
C SER A 100 6.41 -5.95 -1.29
N ILE A 101 7.73 -5.68 -1.23
CA ILE A 101 8.46 -4.97 -2.30
C ILE A 101 8.42 -5.79 -3.59
N GLN A 102 8.70 -7.10 -3.55
CA GLN A 102 8.57 -7.97 -4.73
C GLN A 102 7.17 -7.89 -5.35
N GLY A 103 6.12 -7.93 -4.52
CA GLY A 103 4.75 -7.77 -5.00
C GLY A 103 4.46 -6.41 -5.64
N SER A 104 5.06 -5.33 -5.12
CA SER A 104 5.00 -4.00 -5.74
C SER A 104 5.67 -3.99 -7.12
N ILE A 105 6.83 -4.63 -7.27
CA ILE A 105 7.55 -4.71 -8.54
C ILE A 105 6.76 -5.54 -9.55
N ASN A 106 6.27 -6.71 -9.15
CA ASN A 106 5.47 -7.59 -10.02
C ASN A 106 4.24 -6.84 -10.56
N ARG A 107 3.50 -6.16 -9.67
CA ARG A 107 2.35 -5.34 -10.07
C ARG A 107 2.71 -4.25 -11.07
N HIS A 108 3.81 -3.53 -10.84
CA HIS A 108 4.26 -2.49 -11.76
C HIS A 108 4.61 -3.04 -13.15
N LEU A 109 5.23 -4.21 -13.21
CA LEU A 109 5.56 -4.87 -14.48
C LEU A 109 4.32 -5.38 -15.20
N SER A 110 3.34 -5.96 -14.48
CA SER A 110 2.06 -6.36 -15.07
C SER A 110 1.31 -5.16 -15.68
N GLU A 111 1.33 -4.00 -15.00
CA GLU A 111 0.74 -2.75 -15.51
C GLU A 111 1.45 -2.20 -16.76
N LYS A 112 2.70 -2.61 -17.00
CA LYS A 112 3.49 -2.27 -18.18
C LYS A 112 3.46 -3.36 -19.25
N HIS A 113 2.54 -4.31 -19.15
CA HIS A 113 2.40 -5.44 -20.07
C HIS A 113 3.69 -6.27 -20.22
N TYR A 114 4.45 -6.38 -19.14
CA TYR A 114 5.56 -7.32 -19.07
C TYR A 114 5.00 -8.74 -19.02
N ASN A 115 5.32 -9.57 -20.02
CA ASN A 115 4.66 -10.87 -20.23
C ASN A 115 5.06 -11.98 -19.24
N ILE A 116 5.82 -11.65 -18.19
CA ILE A 116 6.42 -12.62 -17.26
C ILE A 116 6.21 -12.13 -15.82
N ASP A 117 5.78 -13.04 -14.95
CA ASP A 117 5.49 -12.84 -13.54
C ASP A 117 6.69 -13.20 -12.65
N LEU A 118 7.09 -12.26 -11.79
CA LEU A 118 8.27 -12.39 -10.92
C LEU A 118 8.16 -13.48 -9.85
N ILE A 119 6.95 -13.94 -9.56
CA ILE A 119 6.66 -14.87 -8.47
C ILE A 119 6.44 -16.27 -9.02
N LYS A 120 5.81 -16.39 -10.18
CA LYS A 120 5.39 -17.68 -10.76
C LYS A 120 6.35 -18.23 -11.80
N ASP A 121 7.00 -17.35 -12.56
CA ASP A 121 7.74 -17.78 -13.74
C ASP A 121 9.19 -18.16 -13.42
N LYS A 122 9.70 -19.12 -14.20
CA LYS A 122 11.02 -19.74 -14.00
C LYS A 122 12.17 -18.76 -14.26
N GLU A 123 11.94 -17.74 -15.07
CA GLU A 123 12.88 -16.69 -15.44
C GLU A 123 13.34 -15.90 -14.21
N PHE A 124 12.50 -15.81 -13.17
CA PHE A 124 12.78 -15.12 -11.91
C PHE A 124 13.08 -16.08 -10.74
N LYS A 125 13.32 -17.35 -11.03
CA LYS A 125 13.47 -18.38 -10.00
C LYS A 125 14.65 -18.10 -9.07
N HIS A 126 15.73 -17.56 -9.61
CA HIS A 126 16.94 -17.31 -8.84
C HIS A 126 16.77 -16.12 -7.88
N SER A 127 16.19 -15.00 -8.33
CA SER A 127 15.84 -13.90 -7.42
C SER A 127 14.82 -14.29 -6.36
N GLU A 128 13.83 -15.14 -6.70
CA GLU A 128 12.87 -15.68 -5.72
C GLU A 128 13.56 -16.56 -4.66
N ASP A 129 14.46 -17.45 -5.06
CA ASP A 129 15.19 -18.32 -4.13
C ASP A 129 16.11 -17.50 -3.20
N VAL A 130 16.76 -16.46 -3.73
CA VAL A 130 17.56 -15.51 -2.95
C VAL A 130 16.68 -14.75 -1.96
N LEU A 131 15.53 -14.22 -2.39
CA LEU A 131 14.58 -13.53 -1.53
C LEU A 131 14.10 -14.44 -0.40
N MET A 132 13.70 -15.68 -0.72
CA MET A 132 13.23 -16.65 0.26
C MET A 132 14.34 -17.02 1.27
N SER A 133 15.57 -17.19 0.79
CA SER A 133 16.74 -17.45 1.64
C SER A 133 17.04 -16.27 2.57
N LYS A 134 17.01 -15.04 2.05
CA LYS A 134 17.17 -13.81 2.84
C LYS A 134 16.08 -13.69 3.90
N ARG A 135 14.82 -13.97 3.56
CA ARG A 135 13.69 -13.96 4.51
C ARG A 135 13.88 -15.00 5.60
N LYS A 136 14.35 -16.21 5.27
CA LYS A 136 14.66 -17.26 6.25
C LYS A 136 15.77 -16.81 7.21
N LEU A 137 16.85 -16.23 6.69
CA LEU A 137 17.94 -15.67 7.49
C LEU A 137 17.43 -14.60 8.46
N LEU A 138 16.62 -13.65 7.99
CA LEU A 138 16.05 -12.59 8.83
C LEU A 138 15.12 -13.12 9.93
N ARG A 139 14.37 -14.20 9.66
CA ARG A 139 13.54 -14.86 10.68
C ARG A 139 14.40 -15.54 11.74
N GLN A 140 15.52 -16.16 11.34
CA GLN A 140 16.46 -16.82 12.26
C GLN A 140 17.22 -15.81 13.12
N SER A 141 17.55 -14.63 12.59
CA SER A 141 18.24 -13.57 13.34
C SER A 141 17.34 -12.78 14.31
N GLY A 142 16.12 -13.26 14.57
CA GLY A 142 15.18 -12.63 15.51
C GLY A 142 14.41 -11.44 14.94
N LYS A 143 14.63 -11.05 13.67
CA LYS A 143 13.84 -10.02 12.96
C LYS A 143 12.53 -10.57 12.41
N ARG A 144 11.88 -11.44 13.18
CA ARG A 144 10.54 -11.93 12.84
C ARG A 144 9.58 -10.75 12.85
N ASN A 145 8.53 -10.81 12.03
CA ASN A 145 7.37 -9.94 12.21
C ASN A 145 6.75 -10.25 13.56
N LYS A 146 7.24 -9.57 14.60
CA LYS A 146 6.61 -9.54 15.90
C LYS A 146 5.45 -8.59 15.71
N HIS A 147 4.22 -9.06 15.90
CA HIS A 147 3.08 -8.16 15.95
C HIS A 147 3.47 -7.03 16.91
N LYS A 148 3.49 -5.78 16.41
CA LYS A 148 3.57 -4.61 17.26
C LYS A 148 2.27 -4.62 18.04
N LYS A 149 2.27 -5.28 19.19
CA LYS A 149 1.10 -5.35 20.05
C LYS A 149 0.82 -3.90 20.42
N ALA A 150 -0.36 -3.40 20.05
CA ALA A 150 -0.80 -2.11 20.54
C ALA A 150 -0.78 -2.21 22.06
N GLU A 151 -0.04 -1.32 22.72
CA GLU A 151 -0.16 -1.18 24.15
C GLU A 151 -1.57 -0.66 24.43
N PRO A 152 -2.29 -1.26 25.40
CA PRO A 152 -3.60 -0.75 25.77
C PRO A 152 -3.42 0.69 26.26
N LEU A 153 -4.29 1.59 25.82
CA LEU A 153 -4.30 2.95 26.35
C LEU A 153 -4.50 2.88 27.87
N THR A 154 -3.68 3.63 28.58
CA THR A 154 -3.85 3.86 30.01
C THR A 154 -5.13 4.64 30.27
N LYS A 155 -5.64 4.58 31.50
CA LYS A 155 -6.87 5.30 31.86
C LYS A 155 -6.70 6.81 31.68
N GLU A 156 -5.51 7.31 32.00
CA GLU A 156 -5.11 8.71 31.85
C GLU A 156 -5.11 9.14 30.37
N GLU A 157 -4.58 8.31 29.47
CA GLU A 157 -4.62 8.58 28.02
C GLU A 157 -6.03 8.58 27.47
N ILE A 158 -6.88 7.66 27.94
CA ILE A 158 -8.31 7.62 27.59
C ILE A 158 -9.01 8.90 28.06
N ASP A 159 -8.78 9.33 29.29
CA ASP A 159 -9.36 10.56 29.86
C ASP A 159 -8.93 11.80 29.06
N ILE A 160 -7.65 11.90 28.69
CA ILE A 160 -7.13 12.98 27.81
C ILE A 160 -7.83 12.97 26.45
N LEU A 161 -8.07 11.80 25.86
CA LEU A 161 -8.75 11.68 24.57
C LEU A 161 -10.23 12.10 24.64
N TYR A 162 -10.89 11.88 25.78
CA TYR A 162 -12.24 12.40 26.04
C TYR A 162 -12.26 13.92 26.28
N GLU A 163 -11.32 14.45 27.07
CA GLU A 163 -11.18 15.90 27.29
C GLU A 163 -10.96 16.65 25.96
N LYS A 164 -10.12 16.08 25.10
CA LYS A 164 -9.83 16.62 23.76
C LYS A 164 -10.91 16.32 22.72
N ARG A 165 -12.01 15.65 23.11
CA ARG A 165 -13.13 15.22 22.23
C ARG A 165 -12.71 14.39 21.01
N PHE A 166 -11.57 13.69 21.09
CA PHE A 166 -11.16 12.73 20.07
C PHE A 166 -11.93 11.41 20.18
N LEU A 167 -12.45 11.11 21.36
CA LEU A 167 -13.43 10.04 21.59
C LEU A 167 -14.80 10.69 21.83
N GLY A 168 -15.87 10.03 21.34
CA GLY A 168 -17.23 10.58 21.33
C GLY A 168 -17.70 11.11 22.70
N ALA A 169 -18.71 11.98 22.72
CA ALA A 169 -19.11 12.76 23.90
C ALA A 169 -19.69 11.95 25.10
N GLY A 170 -19.56 10.62 25.11
CA GLY A 170 -20.10 9.73 26.13
C GLY A 170 -19.08 9.34 27.19
N LYS A 171 -19.29 9.76 28.44
CA LYS A 171 -18.58 9.23 29.61
C LYS A 171 -18.87 7.73 29.78
N ILE A 172 -17.83 6.92 29.99
CA ILE A 172 -17.97 5.48 30.26
C ILE A 172 -18.72 5.29 31.59
N ARG A 173 -19.88 4.61 31.56
CA ARG A 173 -20.50 4.03 32.77
C ARG A 173 -19.71 2.79 33.18
N VAL A 174 -18.76 2.96 34.09
CA VAL A 174 -18.15 1.83 34.81
C VAL A 174 -19.24 1.14 35.64
N HIS A 175 -19.53 -0.12 35.31
CA HIS A 175 -20.30 -0.99 36.21
C HIS A 175 -19.30 -1.65 37.18
N ASN A 176 -19.59 -1.52 38.47
CA ASN A 176 -18.92 -2.22 39.56
C ASN A 176 -19.23 -3.71 39.53
#